data_AF-A0A7C5UJV7-F1
#
_entry.id   AF-A0A7C5UJV7-F1
#
_cell.length_a   1.000
_cell.length_b   1.000
_cell.length_c   1.000
_cell.angle_alpha   90.00
_cell.angle_beta   90.00
_cell.angle_gamma   90.00
#
_symmetry.space_group_name_H-M   'P 1'
#
loop_
_entity.id
_entity.type
_entity.pdbx_description
1 polymer ?
#
loop_
_entity_poly.entity_id
_entity_poly.type
_entity_poly.pdbx_seq_one_letter_code
_entity_poly.pdbx_strand_id
1 'polypeptide(L)'
;MRREVKKLVRTIAQILERYERYKQHLRYFGDWVERALRCWIVREVFQDVLGWSSAITVCGEQFDVLFVNGHLLPVIYLETKKPEVALTKMHRRHTLRRAKNYPTLRYVVLTNGLGTVGYKESHSL
;
A
#
# COMPACT_ATOMS: atom_id res chain seq x y z
N MET A 1 -16.58 2.07 14.08
CA MET A 1 -16.03 0.91 13.33
C MET A 1 -16.78 0.59 12.04
N ARG A 2 -18.10 0.29 12.04
CA ARG A 2 -18.83 -0.04 10.79
C ARG A 2 -18.83 1.07 9.72
N ARG A 3 -18.88 2.35 10.13
CA ARG A 3 -18.85 3.50 9.21
C ARG A 3 -17.49 3.65 8.52
N GLU A 4 -16.39 3.54 9.27
CA GLU A 4 -15.02 3.62 8.73
C GLU A 4 -14.71 2.48 7.77
N VAL A 5 -15.12 1.25 8.10
CA VAL A 5 -14.96 0.10 7.17
C VAL A 5 -15.74 0.34 5.88
N LYS A 6 -16.97 0.86 5.95
CA LYS A 6 -17.75 1.22 4.76
C LYS A 6 -17.07 2.32 3.94
N LYS A 7 -16.52 3.34 4.60
CA LYS A 7 -15.77 4.43 3.94
C LYS A 7 -14.54 3.87 3.23
N LEU A 8 -13.77 3.01 3.90
CA LEU A 8 -12.60 2.34 3.35
C LEU A 8 -12.94 1.52 2.10
N VAL A 9 -13.93 0.62 2.20
CA VAL A 9 -14.34 -0.23 1.07
C VAL A 9 -14.81 0.61 -0.12
N ARG A 10 -15.62 1.64 0.13
CA ARG A 10 -16.08 2.56 -0.92
C ARG A 10 -14.91 3.30 -1.59
N THR A 11 -13.94 3.74 -0.79
CA THR A 11 -12.75 4.44 -1.29
C THR A 11 -11.93 3.52 -2.19
N ILE A 12 -11.66 2.28 -1.77
CA ILE A 12 -10.94 1.29 -2.58
C ILE A 12 -11.69 0.99 -3.89
N ALA A 13 -13.01 0.82 -3.84
CA ALA A 13 -13.82 0.60 -5.04
C ALA A 13 -13.71 1.78 -6.04
N GLN A 14 -13.75 3.02 -5.55
CA GLN A 14 -13.58 4.22 -6.38
C GLN A 14 -12.18 4.32 -6.99
N ILE A 15 -11.14 3.94 -6.25
CA ILE A 15 -9.76 3.87 -6.76
C ILE A 15 -9.66 2.85 -7.90
N LEU A 16 -10.26 1.67 -7.74
CA LEU A 16 -10.23 0.61 -8.76
C LEU A 16 -11.03 0.99 -10.02
N GLU A 17 -12.19 1.63 -9.85
CA GLU A 17 -12.95 2.15 -10.99
C GLU A 17 -12.17 3.22 -11.75
N ARG A 18 -11.49 4.12 -11.03
CA ARG A 18 -10.61 5.13 -11.63
C ARG A 18 -9.43 4.47 -12.35
N TYR A 19 -8.83 3.46 -11.73
CA TYR A 19 -7.74 2.70 -12.33
C TYR A 19 -8.13 2.13 -13.69
N GLU A 20 -9.27 1.43 -13.78
CA GLU A 20 -9.69 0.83 -15.05
C GLU A 20 -9.99 1.86 -16.13
N ARG A 21 -10.63 2.98 -15.75
CA ARG A 21 -10.89 4.09 -16.67
C ARG A 21 -9.60 4.64 -17.27
N TYR A 22 -8.59 4.90 -16.44
CA TYR A 22 -7.29 5.42 -16.89
C TYR A 22 -6.54 4.40 -17.74
N LYS A 23 -6.55 3.13 -17.35
CA LYS A 23 -5.93 2.04 -18.10
C LYS A 23 -6.49 1.93 -19.52
N GLN A 24 -7.81 2.01 -19.67
CA GLN A 24 -8.47 1.92 -20.98
C GLN A 24 -8.14 3.11 -21.89
N HIS A 25 -8.10 4.33 -21.34
CA HIS A 25 -8.04 5.55 -22.15
C HIS A 25 -6.62 5.98 -22.50
N LEU A 26 -5.66 5.71 -21.61
CA LEU A 26 -4.33 6.27 -21.74
C LEU A 26 -3.28 5.25 -22.22
N ARG A 27 -3.69 3.98 -22.41
CA ARG A 27 -2.88 2.89 -22.99
C ARG A 27 -1.44 2.85 -22.45
N TYR A 28 -1.28 3.06 -21.15
CA TYR A 28 0.05 3.27 -20.56
C TYR A 28 0.89 1.99 -20.52
N PHE A 29 2.20 2.16 -20.79
CA PHE A 29 3.21 1.11 -20.77
C PHE A 29 3.93 1.04 -19.40
N GLY A 30 4.36 -0.17 -19.01
CA GLY A 30 5.29 -0.38 -17.89
C GLY A 30 4.69 -0.20 -16.48
N ASP A 31 5.50 0.30 -15.56
CA ASP A 31 5.21 0.36 -14.12
C ASP A 31 4.40 1.59 -13.69
N TRP A 32 4.14 2.53 -14.61
CA TRP A 32 3.37 3.76 -14.34
C TRP A 32 2.03 3.44 -13.66
N VAL A 33 1.39 2.38 -14.14
CA VAL A 33 0.06 1.95 -13.71
C VAL A 33 0.06 1.46 -12.25
N GLU A 34 1.11 0.76 -11.83
CA GLU A 34 1.30 0.36 -10.42
C GLU A 34 1.56 1.58 -9.52
N ARG A 35 2.37 2.53 -10.02
CA ARG A 35 2.65 3.79 -9.31
C ARG A 35 1.39 4.64 -9.11
N ALA A 36 0.52 4.74 -10.11
CA ALA A 36 -0.74 5.46 -9.99
C ALA A 36 -1.65 4.86 -8.92
N LEU A 37 -1.83 3.52 -8.92
CA LEU A 37 -2.59 2.83 -7.89
C LEU A 37 -2.01 3.11 -6.49
N ARG A 38 -0.68 3.01 -6.34
CA ARG A 38 0.03 3.31 -5.09
C ARG A 38 -0.26 4.72 -4.61
N CYS A 39 -0.16 5.72 -5.48
CA CYS A 39 -0.44 7.11 -5.15
C CYS A 39 -1.87 7.30 -4.63
N TRP A 40 -2.87 6.71 -5.29
CA TRP A 40 -4.27 6.81 -4.86
C TRP A 40 -4.52 6.09 -3.54
N ILE A 41 -3.93 4.90 -3.32
CA ILE A 41 -4.04 4.19 -2.03
C ILE A 41 -3.41 5.03 -0.91
N VAL A 42 -2.20 5.54 -1.11
CA VAL A 42 -1.53 6.38 -0.10
C VAL A 42 -2.39 7.59 0.23
N ARG A 43 -2.87 8.31 -0.78
CA ARG A 43 -3.63 9.52 -0.57
C ARG A 43 -4.98 9.26 0.07
N GLU A 44 -5.81 8.45 -0.58
CA GLU A 44 -7.22 8.38 -0.23
C GLU A 44 -7.48 7.39 0.91
N VAL A 45 -6.69 6.30 0.99
CA VAL A 45 -6.83 5.34 2.09
C VAL A 45 -6.01 5.78 3.29
N PHE A 46 -4.70 5.94 3.15
CA PHE A 46 -3.86 6.18 4.33
C PHE A 46 -4.00 7.60 4.86
N GLN A 47 -4.00 8.61 4.00
CA GLN A 47 -4.09 10.01 4.47
C GLN A 47 -5.55 10.41 4.76
N ASP A 48 -6.45 10.29 3.79
CA ASP A 48 -7.81 10.85 3.91
C ASP A 48 -8.77 9.99 4.76
N VAL A 49 -8.59 8.66 4.77
CA VAL A 49 -9.44 7.74 5.57
C VAL A 49 -8.78 7.39 6.90
N LEU A 50 -7.52 6.98 6.91
CA LEU A 50 -6.83 6.55 8.13
C LEU A 50 -6.11 7.68 8.87
N GLY A 51 -6.07 8.89 8.31
CA GLY A 51 -5.51 10.07 8.97
C GLY A 51 -3.98 10.09 9.06
N TRP A 52 -3.27 9.29 8.25
CA TRP A 52 -1.82 9.29 8.24
C TRP A 52 -1.29 10.59 7.64
N SER A 53 -0.31 11.22 8.31
CA SER A 53 0.24 12.48 7.81
C SER A 53 1.17 12.27 6.61
N SER A 54 1.01 13.09 5.58
CA SER A 54 1.91 13.09 4.41
C SER A 54 3.34 13.47 4.78
N ALA A 55 3.56 14.23 5.87
CA ALA A 55 4.88 14.62 6.34
C ALA A 55 5.73 13.44 6.85
N ILE A 56 5.10 12.31 7.14
CA ILE A 56 5.72 11.07 7.65
C ILE A 56 5.39 9.87 6.75
N THR A 57 5.33 10.13 5.44
CA THR A 57 5.15 9.12 4.39
C THR A 57 6.31 9.20 3.41
N VAL A 58 7.04 8.11 3.21
CA VAL A 58 8.24 8.05 2.37
C VAL A 58 8.03 7.07 1.22
N CYS A 59 8.14 7.54 -0.02
CA CYS A 59 8.13 6.70 -1.22
C CYS A 59 9.56 6.47 -1.70
N GLY A 60 9.91 5.25 -2.11
CA GLY A 60 11.25 4.93 -2.58
C GLY A 60 11.27 3.93 -3.73
N GLU A 61 12.47 3.60 -4.20
CA GLU A 61 12.68 2.57 -5.25
C GLU A 61 12.70 1.16 -4.66
N GLN A 62 13.39 0.97 -3.53
CA GLN A 62 13.50 -0.33 -2.88
C GLN A 62 12.20 -0.73 -2.15
N PHE A 63 11.49 0.27 -1.63
CA PHE A 63 10.23 0.13 -0.92
C PHE A 63 9.20 1.03 -1.58
N ASP A 64 8.03 0.46 -1.88
CA ASP A 64 6.96 1.24 -2.48
C ASP A 64 6.57 2.42 -1.59
N VAL A 65 6.22 2.16 -0.33
CA VAL A 65 5.92 3.20 0.67
C VAL A 65 6.28 2.74 2.09
N LEU A 66 6.96 3.60 2.85
CA LEU A 66 7.14 3.48 4.29
C LEU A 66 6.36 4.58 4.99
N PHE A 67 5.59 4.18 5.99
CA PHE A 67 4.92 5.09 6.91
C PHE A 67 5.70 5.12 8.22
N VAL A 68 6.17 6.30 8.61
CA VAL A 68 7.08 6.47 9.75
C VAL A 68 6.37 7.11 10.94
N ASN A 69 6.83 6.83 12.16
CA ASN A 69 6.30 7.46 13.37
C ASN A 69 6.94 8.84 13.65
N GLY A 70 6.58 9.48 14.76
CA GLY A 70 7.16 10.77 15.18
C GLY A 70 8.66 10.76 15.49
N HIS A 71 9.29 9.58 15.58
CA HIS A 71 10.74 9.42 15.74
C HIS A 71 11.44 9.07 14.42
N LEU A 72 10.75 9.23 13.28
CA LEU A 72 11.25 8.88 11.95
C LEU A 72 11.58 7.38 11.78
N LEU A 73 10.95 6.52 12.58
CA LEU A 73 11.10 5.07 12.47
C LEU A 73 9.97 4.47 11.62
N PRO A 74 10.28 3.64 10.60
CA PRO A 74 9.25 2.96 9.81
C PRO A 74 8.42 2.01 10.66
N VAL A 75 7.08 2.12 10.57
CA VAL A 75 6.13 1.29 11.33
C VAL A 75 5.16 0.53 10.44
N ILE A 76 4.87 1.02 9.23
CA ILE A 76 4.11 0.30 8.21
C ILE A 76 4.91 0.32 6.91
N TYR A 77 5.03 -0.84 6.27
CA TYR A 77 5.53 -0.97 4.92
C TYR A 77 4.38 -1.40 4.01
N LEU A 78 4.06 -0.60 3.01
CA LEU A 78 3.10 -0.93 1.96
C LEU A 78 3.85 -1.30 0.69
N GLU A 79 3.57 -2.48 0.17
CA GLU A 79 3.94 -2.96 -1.15
C GLU A 79 2.69 -3.07 -2.02
N THR A 80 2.79 -2.54 -3.23
CA THR A 80 1.72 -2.52 -4.23
C THR A 80 2.05 -3.41 -5.41
N LYS A 81 1.02 -3.94 -6.04
CA LYS A 81 1.07 -4.61 -7.35
C LYS A 81 -0.07 -4.08 -8.21
N LYS A 82 0.02 -4.25 -9.53
CA LYS A 82 -1.11 -3.98 -10.43
C LYS A 82 -2.33 -4.85 -10.05
N PRO A 83 -3.57 -4.32 -10.12
CA PRO A 83 -4.82 -5.08 -9.89
C PRO A 83 -4.89 -6.43 -10.60
N GLU A 84 -4.47 -6.51 -11.86
CA GLU A 84 -4.45 -7.76 -12.64
C GLU A 84 -3.42 -8.79 -12.17
N VAL A 85 -2.46 -8.40 -11.33
CA VAL A 85 -1.42 -9.28 -10.81
C VAL A 85 -1.91 -9.97 -9.55
N ALA A 86 -2.04 -11.29 -9.60
CA ALA A 86 -2.36 -12.10 -8.43
C ALA A 86 -1.25 -11.99 -7.36
N LEU A 87 -1.65 -11.89 -6.09
CA LEU A 87 -0.73 -11.85 -4.97
C LEU A 87 -0.19 -13.26 -4.67
N THR A 88 1.04 -13.54 -5.12
CA THR A 88 1.66 -14.87 -5.00
C THR A 88 2.47 -15.05 -3.71
N LYS A 89 2.77 -16.31 -3.36
CA LYS A 89 3.71 -16.65 -2.28
C LYS A 89 5.10 -16.04 -2.51
N MET A 90 5.53 -15.88 -3.76
CA MET A 90 6.80 -15.25 -4.11
C MET A 90 6.79 -13.74 -3.79
N HIS A 91 5.72 -13.03 -4.16
CA HIS A 91 5.56 -11.61 -3.79
C HIS A 91 5.65 -11.45 -2.27
N ARG A 92 4.89 -12.25 -1.52
CA ARG A 92 4.97 -12.28 -0.06
C ARG A 92 6.40 -12.46 0.45
N ARG A 93 7.13 -13.47 -0.04
CA ARG A 93 8.50 -13.75 0.41
C ARG A 93 9.44 -12.57 0.12
N HIS A 94 9.33 -11.94 -1.05
CA HIS A 94 10.14 -10.78 -1.41
C HIS A 94 9.83 -9.56 -0.55
N THR A 95 8.54 -9.29 -0.29
CA THR A 95 8.11 -8.20 0.60
C THR A 95 8.61 -8.43 2.03
N LEU A 96 8.43 -9.63 2.59
CA LEU A 96 8.91 -9.95 3.93
C LEU A 96 10.45 -9.93 4.02
N ARG A 97 11.17 -10.36 2.98
CA ARG A 97 12.64 -10.25 2.95
C ARG A 97 13.10 -8.80 3.05
N ARG A 98 12.44 -7.87 2.35
CA ARG A 98 12.73 -6.43 2.45
C ARG A 98 12.36 -5.85 3.81
N ALA A 99 11.26 -6.30 4.40
CA ALA A 99 10.80 -5.85 5.72
C ALA A 99 11.83 -6.13 6.84
N LYS A 100 12.64 -7.19 6.72
CA LYS A 100 13.70 -7.52 7.68
C LYS A 100 14.74 -6.42 7.88
N ASN A 101 14.86 -5.47 6.94
CA ASN A 101 15.77 -4.33 7.07
C ASN A 101 15.32 -3.33 8.14
N TYR A 102 14.06 -3.41 8.62
CA TYR A 102 13.48 -2.48 9.58
C TYR A 102 12.81 -3.24 10.74
N PRO A 103 13.52 -3.48 11.87
CA PRO A 103 12.96 -4.17 13.03
C PRO A 103 11.80 -3.40 13.69
N THR A 104 11.64 -2.12 13.37
CA THR A 104 10.58 -1.25 13.88
C THR A 104 9.24 -1.43 13.17
N LEU A 105 9.20 -2.17 12.05
CA LEU A 105 7.97 -2.44 11.32
C LEU A 105 7.01 -3.25 12.19
N ARG A 106 5.79 -2.73 12.31
CA ARG A 106 4.68 -3.39 13.01
C ARG A 106 3.75 -4.06 12.02
N TYR A 107 3.64 -3.48 10.83
CA TYR A 107 2.76 -3.97 9.78
C TYR A 107 3.46 -3.98 8.43
N VAL A 108 3.24 -5.06 7.69
CA VAL A 108 3.61 -5.15 6.28
C VAL A 108 2.33 -5.43 5.50
N VAL A 109 2.02 -4.59 4.53
CA VAL A 109 0.81 -4.66 3.72
C VAL A 109 1.21 -4.92 2.28
N LEU A 110 0.76 -6.03 1.71
CA LEU A 110 0.87 -6.33 0.29
C LEU A 110 -0.53 -6.24 -0.33
N THR A 111 -0.71 -5.39 -1.32
CA THR A 111 -2.02 -5.19 -1.96
C THR A 111 -1.93 -4.95 -3.45
N ASN A 112 -2.97 -5.35 -4.17
CA ASN A 112 -3.22 -4.93 -5.55
C ASN A 112 -4.55 -4.16 -5.67
N GLY A 113 -5.09 -3.69 -4.54
CA GLY A 113 -6.40 -3.04 -4.44
C GLY A 113 -7.58 -4.03 -4.40
N LEU A 114 -7.55 -5.12 -5.17
CA LEU A 114 -8.59 -6.16 -5.16
C LEU A 114 -8.45 -7.13 -3.98
N GLY A 115 -7.21 -7.48 -3.65
CA GLY A 115 -6.83 -8.31 -2.52
C GLY A 115 -5.78 -7.61 -1.67
N THR A 116 -5.82 -7.87 -0.36
CA THR A 116 -4.83 -7.35 0.58
C THR A 116 -4.39 -8.46 1.51
N VAL A 117 -3.07 -8.58 1.71
CA VAL A 117 -2.49 -9.46 2.71
C VAL A 117 -1.69 -8.61 3.70
N GLY A 118 -2.15 -8.61 4.95
CA GLY A 118 -1.47 -7.95 6.06
C GLY A 118 -0.67 -8.94 6.89
N TYR A 119 0.53 -8.54 7.30
CA TYR A 119 1.36 -9.25 8.27
C TYR A 119 1.56 -8.34 9.47
N LYS A 120 1.25 -8.84 10.66
CA LYS A 120 1.67 -8.20 11.90
C LYS A 120 3.00 -8.80 12.29
N GLU A 121 4.02 -7.98 12.38
CA GLU A 121 5.31 -8.41 12.91
C GLU A 121 5.22 -8.37 14.44
N SER A 122 5.40 -9.54 15.06
CA SER A 122 5.47 -9.71 16.50
C SER A 122 6.94 -9.60 16.90
N HIS A 123 7.43 -8.39 17.13
CA HIS A 123 8.74 -8.24 17.76
C HIS A 123 8.55 -8.19 19.27
N SER A 124 9.11 -9.19 19.96
CA SER A 124 9.47 -9.07 21.37
C SER A 124 10.56 -7.99 21.42
N LEU A 125 10.24 -6.83 22.00
CA LEU A 125 11.26 -5.87 22.41
C LEU A 125 12.03 -6.44 23.61
#